data_AF-A0A4V3SED4-F1
#
_entry.id   AF-A0A4V3SED4-F1
#
_cell.length_a   1.000
_cell.length_b   1.000
_cell.length_c   1.000
_cell.angle_alpha   90.00
_cell.angle_beta   90.00
_cell.angle_gamma   90.00
#
_symmetry.space_group_name_H-M   'P 1'
#
loop_
_entity.id
_entity.type
_entity.pdbx_description
1 polymer ?
#
loop_
_entity_poly.entity_id
_entity_poly.type
_entity_poly.pdbx_seq_one_letter_code
_entity_poly.pdbx_strand_id
1 'polypeptide(L)'
;MDIFETYRKDDTPFVCVAAPMVRFSKLPFRLLVREYGVDVACTPMIMADSFVRSAKARETEFTTCPADRPLIVQLASKDPCELSIATEMLAPYCEGIDLNCGCPQKWAMESGLGSALLRKPELIAALVRAARTIIPRWRSSTLKPKYWSTGHSVLEECECSNFTPNVARQEGPFSVSAKLRLVPVEVRACGDSSSSRLGVTVELIRRLAAMGVDWITLHARTPSQRSSDPASWDVVQEVVMSSVKHAITGDPIPIVLNGDIRTFLDGQRAHEHTGCHAVLRD
;
A
#
# COMPACT_ATOMS: atom_id res chain seq x y z
N MET A 1 13.49 7.16 -0.98
CA MET A 1 12.75 8.38 -0.56
C MET A 1 11.40 7.91 -0.08
N ASP A 2 11.12 8.10 1.20
CA ASP A 2 9.95 7.54 1.85
C ASP A 2 8.71 8.41 1.57
N ILE A 3 7.63 7.78 1.11
CA ILE A 3 6.33 8.43 0.93
C ILE A 3 5.83 9.03 2.25
N PHE A 4 6.18 8.45 3.39
CA PHE A 4 5.70 8.94 4.69
C PHE A 4 6.45 10.18 5.17
N GLU A 5 7.77 10.27 5.00
CA GLU A 5 8.51 11.51 5.26
C GLU A 5 8.05 12.66 4.37
N THR A 6 7.69 12.31 3.14
CA THR A 6 7.24 13.21 2.09
C THR A 6 5.89 13.83 2.48
N TYR A 7 4.91 13.02 2.89
CA TYR A 7 3.56 13.52 3.22
C TYR A 7 3.29 13.70 4.72
N ARG A 8 4.32 13.68 5.56
CA ARG A 8 4.18 13.98 6.98
C ARG A 8 3.86 15.46 7.15
N LYS A 9 2.82 15.76 7.93
CA LYS A 9 2.48 17.12 8.36
C LYS A 9 3.18 17.43 9.68
N ASP A 10 3.44 18.71 9.94
CA ASP A 10 4.10 19.17 11.17
C ASP A 10 3.20 19.00 12.41
N ASP A 11 1.88 19.06 12.23
CA ASP A 11 0.88 19.02 13.29
C ASP A 11 0.40 17.59 13.65
N THR A 12 0.79 16.59 12.85
CA THR A 12 0.36 15.21 13.00
C THR A 12 1.55 14.24 13.04
N PRO A 13 1.69 13.40 14.09
CA PRO A 13 2.89 12.59 14.24
C PRO A 13 2.96 11.37 13.30
N PHE A 14 1.88 11.08 12.58
CA PHE A 14 1.75 9.98 11.64
C PHE A 14 1.06 10.43 10.34
N VAL A 15 1.23 9.65 9.27
CA VAL A 15 0.52 9.86 8.00
C VAL A 15 -0.84 9.17 8.02
N CYS A 16 -1.89 9.86 7.55
CA CYS A 16 -3.24 9.34 7.40
C CYS A 16 -3.44 8.71 6.02
N VAL A 17 -3.69 7.40 5.98
CA VAL A 17 -3.92 6.65 4.74
C VAL A 17 -5.37 6.19 4.63
N ALA A 18 -6.04 6.45 3.51
CA ALA A 18 -7.36 5.87 3.23
C ALA A 18 -7.23 4.47 2.63
N ALA A 19 -7.95 3.52 3.21
CA ALA A 19 -7.88 2.11 2.85
C ALA A 19 -8.40 1.81 1.44
N PRO A 20 -7.88 0.74 0.82
CA PRO A 20 -8.48 0.16 -0.37
C PRO A 20 -9.78 -0.57 -0.02
N MET A 21 -10.90 -0.08 -0.56
CA MET A 21 -12.22 -0.63 -0.31
C MET A 21 -12.95 -0.91 -1.62
N VAL A 22 -13.21 -2.19 -1.89
CA VAL A 22 -13.97 -2.63 -3.05
C VAL A 22 -15.33 -1.92 -3.10
N ARG A 23 -15.66 -1.34 -4.26
CA ARG A 23 -16.85 -0.48 -4.54
C ARG A 23 -16.86 0.92 -3.90
N PHE A 24 -16.07 1.21 -2.88
CA PHE A 24 -16.11 2.50 -2.18
C PHE A 24 -15.00 3.46 -2.59
N SER A 25 -13.73 3.06 -2.51
CA SER A 25 -12.59 3.98 -2.66
C SER A 25 -12.28 4.39 -4.11
N LYS A 26 -13.33 4.58 -4.93
CA LYS A 26 -13.26 5.16 -6.27
C LYS A 26 -12.95 6.67 -6.19
N LEU A 27 -12.63 7.28 -7.34
CA LEU A 27 -12.13 8.64 -7.43
C LEU A 27 -12.95 9.67 -6.62
N PRO A 28 -14.30 9.76 -6.72
CA PRO A 28 -15.05 10.75 -5.94
C PRO A 28 -14.88 10.61 -4.43
N PHE A 29 -14.84 9.37 -3.92
CA PHE A 29 -14.61 9.11 -2.50
C PHE A 29 -13.20 9.54 -2.08
N ARG A 30 -12.19 9.22 -2.90
CA ARG A 30 -10.79 9.61 -2.61
C ARG A 30 -10.62 11.12 -2.58
N LEU A 31 -11.25 11.85 -3.51
CA LEU A 31 -11.24 13.32 -3.51
C LEU A 31 -11.91 13.86 -2.25
N LEU A 32 -13.07 13.32 -1.88
CA LEU A 32 -13.78 13.75 -0.67
C LEU A 32 -12.91 13.55 0.58
N VAL A 33 -12.36 12.36 0.82
CA VAL A 33 -11.61 12.11 2.07
C VAL A 33 -10.32 12.92 2.18
N ARG A 34 -9.75 13.39 1.06
CA ARG A 34 -8.61 14.32 1.06
C ARG A 34 -8.98 15.67 1.65
N GLU A 35 -10.19 16.17 1.40
CA GLU A 35 -10.71 17.40 2.04
C GLU A 35 -10.83 17.25 3.57
N TYR A 36 -10.96 16.00 4.05
CA TYR A 36 -10.99 15.66 5.48
C TYR A 36 -9.63 15.22 6.05
N GLY A 37 -8.53 15.57 5.38
CA GLY A 37 -7.19 15.43 5.93
C GLY A 37 -6.50 14.10 5.65
N VAL A 38 -7.00 13.27 4.73
CA VAL A 38 -6.26 12.10 4.22
C VAL A 38 -5.06 12.55 3.39
N ASP A 39 -3.88 12.03 3.74
CA ASP A 39 -2.62 12.34 3.07
C ASP A 39 -2.43 11.44 1.85
N VAL A 40 -2.59 10.12 2.03
CA VAL A 40 -2.42 9.11 0.98
C VAL A 40 -3.72 8.35 0.78
N ALA A 41 -4.15 8.18 -0.46
CA ALA A 41 -5.35 7.41 -0.78
C ALA A 41 -5.02 6.17 -1.60
N CYS A 42 -5.71 5.07 -1.31
CA CYS A 42 -5.62 3.82 -2.07
C CYS A 42 -6.84 3.64 -2.98
N THR A 43 -6.64 3.11 -4.18
CA THR A 43 -7.75 2.65 -5.05
C THR A 43 -8.51 1.49 -4.42
N PRO A 44 -9.67 1.07 -4.97
CA PRO A 44 -10.20 -0.25 -4.67
C PRO A 44 -9.17 -1.33 -5.07
N MET A 45 -9.35 -2.54 -4.57
CA MET A 45 -8.54 -3.68 -5.01
C MET A 45 -8.84 -3.98 -6.49
N ILE A 46 -7.85 -3.77 -7.36
CA ILE A 46 -7.94 -4.01 -8.81
C ILE A 46 -7.34 -5.38 -9.14
N MET A 47 -8.05 -6.18 -9.94
CA MET A 47 -7.57 -7.48 -10.39
C MET A 47 -6.56 -7.30 -11.54
N ALA A 48 -5.31 -7.71 -11.34
CA ALA A 48 -4.25 -7.48 -12.32
C ALA A 48 -4.52 -8.18 -13.66
N ASP A 49 -5.03 -9.42 -13.62
CA ASP A 49 -5.38 -10.22 -14.80
C ASP A 49 -6.34 -9.48 -15.75
N SER A 50 -7.41 -8.93 -15.18
CA SER A 50 -8.50 -8.26 -15.85
C SER A 50 -8.05 -6.90 -16.34
N PHE A 51 -7.26 -6.19 -15.53
CA PHE A 51 -6.67 -4.90 -15.90
C PHE A 51 -5.75 -5.02 -17.11
N VAL A 52 -4.90 -6.05 -17.17
CA VAL A 52 -4.00 -6.30 -18.30
C VAL A 52 -4.79 -6.67 -19.55
N ARG A 53 -5.72 -7.63 -19.43
CA ARG A 53 -6.37 -8.27 -20.58
C ARG A 53 -7.52 -7.45 -21.20
N SER A 54 -8.16 -6.55 -20.45
CA SER A 54 -9.39 -5.89 -20.88
C SER A 54 -9.36 -4.38 -20.71
N ALA A 55 -9.45 -3.64 -21.82
CA ALA A 55 -9.62 -2.19 -21.80
C ALA A 55 -10.86 -1.77 -21.02
N LYS A 56 -11.97 -2.52 -21.17
CA LYS A 56 -13.21 -2.25 -20.46
C LYS A 56 -13.07 -2.38 -18.94
N ALA A 57 -12.29 -3.37 -18.49
CA ALA A 57 -11.98 -3.52 -17.07
C ALA A 57 -11.17 -2.31 -16.56
N ARG A 58 -10.15 -1.87 -17.32
CA ARG A 58 -9.35 -0.70 -16.94
C ARG A 58 -10.19 0.56 -16.74
N GLU A 59 -11.05 0.88 -17.70
CA GLU A 59 -11.94 2.05 -17.64
C GLU A 59 -12.90 2.01 -16.45
N THR A 60 -13.32 0.81 -16.04
CA THR A 60 -14.31 0.63 -14.96
C THR A 60 -13.68 0.65 -13.57
N GLU A 61 -12.49 0.05 -13.46
CA GLU A 61 -11.78 -0.16 -12.19
C GLU A 61 -10.86 1.00 -11.82
N PHE A 62 -10.31 1.72 -12.81
CA PHE A 62 -9.32 2.77 -12.59
C PHE A 62 -9.70 4.10 -13.24
N THR A 63 -9.83 5.12 -12.40
CA THR A 63 -9.96 6.53 -12.79
C THR A 63 -9.19 7.37 -11.79
N THR A 64 -8.56 8.45 -12.25
CA THR A 64 -7.82 9.40 -11.41
C THR A 64 -7.76 10.78 -12.08
N CYS A 65 -7.28 11.79 -11.35
CA CYS A 65 -7.07 13.16 -11.82
C CYS A 65 -5.88 13.79 -11.07
N PRO A 66 -5.37 14.98 -11.47
CA PRO A 66 -4.23 15.60 -10.80
C PRO A 66 -4.41 15.84 -9.29
N ALA A 67 -5.65 16.13 -8.84
CA ALA A 67 -5.96 16.36 -7.43
C ALA A 67 -6.00 15.07 -6.57
N ASP A 68 -5.95 13.90 -7.20
CA ASP A 68 -6.03 12.60 -6.51
C ASP A 68 -4.65 12.07 -6.07
N ARG A 69 -3.67 12.94 -5.88
CA ARG A 69 -2.29 12.56 -5.50
C ARG A 69 -1.98 12.94 -4.05
N PRO A 70 -1.17 12.13 -3.32
CA PRO A 70 -0.55 10.87 -3.73
C PRO A 70 -1.52 9.67 -3.75
N LEU A 71 -1.53 8.94 -4.86
CA LEU A 71 -2.35 7.76 -5.10
C LEU A 71 -1.50 6.50 -5.05
N ILE A 72 -1.97 5.50 -4.30
CA ILE A 72 -1.46 4.12 -4.34
C ILE A 72 -2.51 3.23 -4.98
N VAL A 73 -2.10 2.44 -5.98
CA VAL A 73 -3.00 1.53 -6.68
C VAL A 73 -2.87 0.12 -6.08
N GLN A 74 -3.92 -0.36 -5.43
CA GLN A 74 -3.89 -1.72 -4.88
C GLN A 74 -4.23 -2.76 -5.95
N LEU A 75 -3.33 -3.72 -6.15
CA LEU A 75 -3.47 -4.83 -7.09
C LEU A 75 -3.64 -6.17 -6.36
N ALA A 76 -4.51 -7.02 -6.89
CA ALA A 76 -4.59 -8.43 -6.55
C ALA A 76 -4.04 -9.26 -7.73
N SER A 77 -3.04 -10.09 -7.46
CA SER A 77 -2.46 -11.01 -8.44
C SER A 77 -1.91 -12.26 -7.75
N LYS A 78 -1.84 -13.35 -8.51
CA LYS A 78 -1.11 -14.59 -8.19
C LYS A 78 -0.08 -14.94 -9.27
N ASP A 79 0.09 -14.07 -10.26
CA ASP A 79 0.99 -14.23 -11.39
C ASP A 79 1.97 -13.04 -11.44
N PRO A 80 3.30 -13.28 -11.33
CA PRO A 80 4.31 -12.23 -11.39
C PRO A 80 4.33 -11.45 -12.70
N CYS A 81 4.06 -12.11 -13.83
CA CYS A 81 4.01 -11.47 -15.14
C CYS A 81 2.83 -10.50 -15.22
N GLU A 82 1.62 -10.94 -14.87
CA GLU A 82 0.43 -10.07 -14.86
C GLU A 82 0.58 -8.89 -13.90
N LEU A 83 1.17 -9.11 -12.72
CA LEU A 83 1.43 -8.02 -11.78
C LEU A 83 2.45 -7.02 -12.34
N SER A 84 3.51 -7.49 -13.00
CA SER A 84 4.52 -6.61 -13.59
C SER A 84 3.95 -5.75 -14.72
N ILE A 85 3.17 -6.34 -15.63
CA ILE A 85 2.54 -5.61 -16.74
C ILE A 85 1.53 -4.58 -16.18
N ALA A 86 0.69 -4.97 -15.23
CA ALA A 86 -0.23 -4.02 -14.58
C ALA A 86 0.52 -2.86 -13.92
N THR A 87 1.64 -3.14 -13.24
CA THR A 87 2.49 -2.13 -12.60
C THR A 87 3.04 -1.14 -13.63
N GLU A 88 3.58 -1.62 -14.75
CA GLU A 88 4.10 -0.77 -15.83
C GLU A 88 3.01 0.14 -16.42
N MET A 89 1.82 -0.42 -16.69
CA MET A 89 0.67 0.32 -17.23
C MET A 89 0.19 1.42 -16.28
N LEU A 90 0.30 1.21 -14.96
CA LEU A 90 -0.15 2.14 -13.92
C LEU A 90 0.93 3.15 -13.50
N ALA A 91 2.21 2.88 -13.77
CA ALA A 91 3.34 3.73 -13.36
C ALA A 91 3.20 5.22 -13.73
N PRO A 92 2.62 5.59 -14.88
CA PRO A 92 2.36 7.00 -15.21
C PRO A 92 1.32 7.67 -14.32
N TYR A 93 0.40 6.93 -13.72
CA TYR A 93 -0.80 7.50 -13.13
C TYR A 93 -0.77 7.55 -11.59
N CYS A 94 0.16 6.87 -10.92
CA CYS A 94 0.23 6.82 -9.46
C CYS A 94 1.64 7.01 -8.88
N GLU A 95 1.71 7.11 -7.56
CA GLU A 95 2.93 7.20 -6.77
C GLU A 95 3.51 5.81 -6.46
N GLY A 96 2.67 4.78 -6.49
CA GLY A 96 3.10 3.41 -6.30
C GLY A 96 1.96 2.40 -6.47
N ILE A 97 2.32 1.14 -6.34
CA ILE A 97 1.38 0.01 -6.25
C ILE A 97 1.48 -0.65 -4.89
N ASP A 98 0.37 -1.25 -4.45
CA ASP A 98 0.27 -2.06 -3.25
C ASP A 98 -0.23 -3.46 -3.62
N LEU A 99 0.47 -4.52 -3.19
CA LEU A 99 0.03 -5.89 -3.38
C LEU A 99 -0.94 -6.31 -2.27
N ASN A 100 -2.15 -6.73 -2.62
CA ASN A 100 -3.11 -7.27 -1.66
C ASN A 100 -2.76 -8.72 -1.29
N CYS A 101 -2.30 -8.93 -0.06
CA CYS A 101 -2.11 -10.25 0.57
C CYS A 101 -2.99 -10.42 1.81
N GLY A 102 -4.02 -9.58 1.98
CA GLY A 102 -4.78 -9.46 3.23
C GLY A 102 -6.28 -9.71 3.12
N CYS A 103 -6.85 -9.76 1.91
CA CYS A 103 -8.30 -9.96 1.74
C CYS A 103 -8.73 -11.38 2.16
N PRO A 104 -9.62 -11.53 3.18
CA PRO A 104 -10.08 -12.85 3.65
C PRO A 104 -11.36 -13.33 2.95
N GLN A 105 -11.84 -12.61 1.93
CA GLN A 105 -13.07 -12.97 1.22
C GLN A 105 -12.93 -14.36 0.58
N LYS A 106 -13.94 -15.22 0.80
CA LYS A 106 -13.90 -16.63 0.36
C LYS A 106 -13.53 -16.78 -1.12
N TRP A 107 -14.21 -16.03 -1.99
CA TRP A 107 -13.97 -16.05 -3.43
C TRP A 107 -12.51 -15.71 -3.81
N ALA A 108 -11.90 -14.75 -3.09
CA ALA A 108 -10.54 -14.31 -3.35
C ALA A 108 -9.56 -15.40 -2.89
N MET A 109 -9.78 -15.98 -1.71
CA MET A 109 -8.94 -17.06 -1.19
C MET A 109 -9.02 -18.33 -2.05
N GLU A 110 -10.23 -18.72 -2.48
CA GLU A 110 -10.45 -19.86 -3.39
C GLU A 110 -9.75 -19.65 -4.74
N SER A 111 -9.69 -18.39 -5.20
CA SER A 111 -8.95 -18.00 -6.40
C SER A 111 -7.43 -17.93 -6.19
N GLY A 112 -6.93 -18.14 -4.98
CA GLY A 112 -5.51 -18.07 -4.63
C GLY A 112 -4.96 -16.64 -4.44
N LEU A 113 -5.84 -15.68 -4.14
CA LEU A 113 -5.54 -14.26 -3.96
C LEU A 113 -5.71 -13.84 -2.49
N GLY A 114 -5.35 -12.59 -2.17
CA GLY A 114 -5.54 -12.02 -0.84
C GLY A 114 -4.83 -12.83 0.22
N SER A 115 -5.51 -13.14 1.33
CA SER A 115 -4.88 -13.86 2.44
C SER A 115 -4.50 -15.32 2.13
N ALA A 116 -4.95 -15.90 1.02
CA ALA A 116 -4.45 -17.20 0.58
C ALA A 116 -2.95 -17.14 0.22
N LEU A 117 -2.46 -15.97 -0.19
CA LEU A 117 -1.04 -15.75 -0.50
C LEU A 117 -0.14 -15.89 0.72
N LEU A 118 -0.65 -15.65 1.94
CA LEU A 118 0.16 -15.77 3.16
C LEU A 118 0.75 -17.19 3.33
N ARG A 119 0.12 -18.21 2.73
CA ARG A 119 0.62 -19.60 2.67
C ARG A 119 1.66 -19.87 1.60
N LYS A 120 2.00 -18.86 0.80
CA LYS A 120 2.92 -18.94 -0.33
C LYS A 120 3.90 -17.75 -0.29
N PRO A 121 4.70 -17.61 0.78
CA PRO A 121 5.61 -16.48 0.95
C PRO A 121 6.62 -16.34 -0.19
N GLU A 122 7.05 -17.45 -0.81
CA GLU A 122 7.91 -17.45 -1.99
C GLU A 122 7.22 -16.81 -3.20
N LEU A 123 5.90 -17.03 -3.34
CA LEU A 123 5.10 -16.40 -4.40
C LEU A 123 4.93 -14.90 -4.13
N ILE A 124 4.68 -14.48 -2.88
CA ILE A 124 4.61 -13.05 -2.54
C ILE A 124 5.94 -12.37 -2.87
N ALA A 125 7.07 -12.99 -2.50
CA ALA A 125 8.40 -12.48 -2.82
C ALA A 125 8.61 -12.37 -4.35
N ALA A 126 8.19 -13.37 -5.12
CA ALA A 126 8.26 -13.33 -6.58
C ALA A 126 7.39 -12.21 -7.19
N LEU A 127 6.18 -12.00 -6.66
CA LEU A 127 5.27 -10.92 -7.07
C LEU A 127 5.89 -9.54 -6.80
N VAL A 128 6.37 -9.30 -5.58
CA VAL A 128 7.04 -8.03 -5.21
C VAL A 128 8.24 -7.78 -6.11
N ARG A 129 9.10 -8.78 -6.30
CA ARG A 129 10.29 -8.65 -7.14
C ARG A 129 9.94 -8.30 -8.58
N ALA A 130 8.89 -8.91 -9.14
CA ALA A 130 8.44 -8.62 -10.49
C ALA A 130 7.92 -7.19 -10.62
N ALA A 131 7.12 -6.71 -9.66
CA ALA A 131 6.64 -5.33 -9.63
C ALA A 131 7.78 -4.32 -9.43
N ARG A 132 8.80 -4.66 -8.63
CA ARG A 132 9.98 -3.79 -8.42
C ARG A 132 10.87 -3.71 -9.67
N THR A 133 11.05 -4.83 -10.37
CA THR A 133 11.97 -4.94 -11.52
C THR A 133 11.45 -4.21 -12.75
N ILE A 134 10.13 -4.14 -12.92
CA ILE A 134 9.50 -3.49 -14.07
C ILE A 134 9.39 -1.96 -13.94
N ILE A 135 9.71 -1.39 -12.77
CA ILE A 135 9.62 0.06 -12.56
C ILE A 135 10.44 0.77 -13.64
N PRO A 136 9.81 1.64 -14.46
CA PRO A 136 10.53 2.33 -15.53
C PRO A 136 11.69 3.16 -14.97
N ARG A 137 12.81 3.24 -15.71
CA ARG A 137 14.00 3.98 -15.26
C ARG A 137 13.72 5.42 -14.87
N TRP A 138 12.81 6.10 -15.57
CA TRP A 138 12.40 7.47 -15.29
C TRP A 138 11.64 7.63 -13.95
N ARG A 139 11.13 6.53 -13.40
CA ARG A 139 10.55 6.43 -12.05
C ARG A 139 11.53 5.93 -10.97
N SER A 140 12.71 5.46 -11.37
CA SER A 140 13.74 4.98 -10.44
C SER A 140 14.56 6.12 -9.81
N SER A 141 14.31 7.37 -10.19
CA SER A 141 15.01 8.53 -9.64
C SER A 141 14.67 8.75 -8.16
N THR A 142 15.69 9.02 -7.35
CA THR A 142 15.53 9.50 -5.97
C THR A 142 15.29 11.00 -5.89
N LEU A 143 15.39 11.72 -7.02
CA LEU A 143 15.14 13.15 -7.09
C LEU A 143 13.65 13.44 -6.87
N LYS A 144 13.36 14.41 -6.01
CA LYS A 144 12.00 14.91 -5.80
C LYS A 144 11.50 15.51 -7.12
N PRO A 145 10.31 15.11 -7.62
CA PRO A 145 9.76 15.74 -8.82
C PRO A 145 9.47 17.23 -8.57
N LYS A 146 9.57 18.08 -9.61
CA LYS A 146 9.57 19.56 -9.47
C LYS A 146 8.35 20.18 -8.77
N TYR A 147 7.22 19.49 -8.76
CA TYR A 147 5.98 19.91 -8.07
C TYR A 147 5.99 19.62 -6.55
N TRP A 148 7.08 19.05 -6.02
CA TRP A 148 7.25 18.81 -4.58
C TRP A 148 7.53 20.08 -3.77
N SER A 149 7.85 21.19 -4.43
CA SER A 149 8.23 22.46 -3.80
C SER A 149 7.20 23.54 -4.08
N THR A 150 6.04 23.46 -3.45
CA THR A 150 5.21 24.63 -3.15
C THR A 150 4.31 24.30 -1.96
N GLY A 151 4.50 25.06 -0.88
CA GLY A 151 3.59 25.06 0.26
C GLY A 151 2.18 25.45 -0.15
N HIS A 152 1.25 25.21 0.77
CA HIS A 152 -0.13 25.67 0.80
C HIS A 152 -0.39 26.98 0.01
N SER A 153 -0.75 26.86 -1.27
CA SER A 153 -1.50 27.76 -2.15
C SER A 153 -1.24 27.17 -3.54
N VAL A 154 -2.22 26.90 -4.41
CA VAL A 154 -3.14 27.87 -4.97
C VAL A 154 -4.40 27.12 -5.43
N LEU A 155 -5.56 27.51 -4.92
CA LEU A 155 -6.80 27.43 -5.69
C LEU A 155 -6.72 28.60 -6.68
N GLU A 156 -5.99 28.41 -7.77
CA GLU A 156 -5.99 29.38 -8.86
C GLU A 156 -7.21 29.11 -9.72
N GLU A 157 -8.05 30.13 -9.88
CA GLU A 157 -9.27 30.11 -10.69
C GLU A 157 -8.92 29.63 -12.11
N CYS A 158 -9.42 28.45 -12.45
CA CYS A 158 -9.14 27.82 -13.74
C CYS A 158 -10.08 28.44 -14.79
N GLU A 159 -9.56 29.37 -15.60
CA GLU A 159 -10.25 29.82 -16.80
C GLU A 159 -10.44 28.65 -17.78
N CYS A 160 -11.70 28.37 -18.13
CA CYS A 160 -12.09 27.32 -19.06
C CYS A 160 -11.60 27.63 -20.49
N SER A 161 -10.37 27.24 -20.82
CA SER A 161 -9.98 27.04 -22.21
C SER A 161 -8.99 25.87 -22.37
N ASN A 162 -9.53 24.73 -22.82
CA ASN A 162 -8.82 23.63 -23.49
C ASN A 162 -7.49 23.12 -22.89
N PHE A 163 -7.38 23.02 -21.57
CA PHE A 163 -6.32 22.24 -20.93
C PHE A 163 -6.90 20.86 -20.58
N THR A 164 -6.57 19.80 -21.32
CA THR A 164 -6.66 18.45 -20.74
C THR A 164 -5.49 18.33 -19.78
N PRO A 165 -5.68 18.35 -18.46
CA PRO A 165 -4.57 18.23 -17.53
C PRO A 165 -3.91 16.87 -17.80
N ASN A 166 -2.62 16.87 -18.13
CA ASN A 166 -1.91 15.62 -18.36
C ASN A 166 -1.84 14.86 -17.03
N VAL A 167 -2.70 13.86 -16.87
CA VAL A 167 -2.79 13.04 -15.65
C VAL A 167 -1.53 12.20 -15.48
N ALA A 168 -0.81 11.91 -16.57
CA ALA A 168 0.40 11.10 -16.57
C ALA A 168 1.62 11.88 -16.07
N ARG A 169 2.31 11.29 -15.09
CA ARG A 169 3.57 11.77 -14.54
C ARG A 169 4.71 11.56 -15.53
N GLN A 170 5.66 12.50 -15.49
CA GLN A 170 6.88 12.46 -16.30
C GLN A 170 8.13 12.08 -15.49
N GLU A 171 8.09 12.20 -14.16
CA GLU A 171 9.24 11.96 -13.27
C GLU A 171 8.83 11.62 -11.81
N GLY A 172 9.83 11.30 -11.00
CA GLY A 172 9.75 11.12 -9.54
C GLY A 172 9.67 9.65 -9.08
N PRO A 173 9.87 9.38 -7.78
CA PRO A 173 10.00 8.01 -7.27
C PRO A 173 8.70 7.22 -7.44
N PHE A 174 8.81 5.91 -7.63
CA PHE A 174 7.69 4.98 -7.62
C PHE A 174 7.86 3.91 -6.56
N SER A 175 6.78 3.68 -5.81
CA SER A 175 6.82 2.78 -4.69
C SER A 175 6.11 1.44 -4.92
N VAL A 176 6.62 0.41 -4.24
CA VAL A 176 6.02 -0.92 -4.19
C VAL A 176 5.80 -1.28 -2.73
N SER A 177 4.55 -1.55 -2.35
CA SER A 177 4.19 -1.99 -1.00
C SER A 177 3.39 -3.27 -1.01
N ALA A 178 3.15 -3.83 0.18
CA ALA A 178 2.21 -4.92 0.35
C ALA A 178 1.32 -4.71 1.58
N LYS A 179 0.03 -5.02 1.44
CA LYS A 179 -0.94 -5.06 2.54
C LYS A 179 -1.16 -6.49 3.00
N LEU A 180 -0.69 -6.77 4.21
CA LEU A 180 -0.73 -8.07 4.87
C LEU A 180 -1.77 -8.09 6.00
N ARG A 181 -2.00 -9.30 6.51
CA ARG A 181 -2.59 -9.57 7.83
C ARG A 181 -1.53 -10.25 8.70
N LEU A 182 -1.77 -10.31 10.01
CA LEU A 182 -0.94 -11.14 10.89
C LEU A 182 -0.94 -12.59 10.38
N VAL A 183 0.26 -13.15 10.19
CA VAL A 183 0.42 -14.49 9.61
C VAL A 183 0.02 -15.54 10.65
N PRO A 184 -0.94 -16.44 10.37
CA PRO A 184 -1.28 -17.52 11.29
C PRO A 184 -0.10 -18.47 11.51
N VAL A 185 0.07 -18.99 12.73
CA VAL A 185 1.20 -19.86 13.11
C VAL A 185 1.25 -21.18 12.32
N GLU A 186 0.08 -21.66 11.89
CA GLU A 186 -0.07 -22.86 11.06
C GLU A 186 0.54 -22.69 9.66
N VAL A 187 0.79 -21.44 9.27
CA VAL A 187 1.35 -21.09 7.97
C VAL A 187 2.85 -20.94 8.12
N ARG A 188 3.60 -21.93 7.64
CA ARG A 188 5.06 -21.95 7.65
C ARG A 188 5.62 -21.96 6.23
N ALA A 189 6.55 -21.06 5.96
CA ALA A 189 7.40 -21.10 4.78
C ALA A 189 8.45 -22.20 4.89
N CYS A 190 9.05 -22.58 3.77
CA CYS A 190 10.28 -23.36 3.82
C CYS A 190 11.39 -22.51 4.49
N GLY A 191 12.05 -23.06 5.50
CA GLY A 191 13.12 -22.38 6.24
C GLY A 191 12.67 -21.57 7.47
N ASP A 192 11.38 -21.54 7.80
CA ASP A 192 10.91 -20.86 9.01
C ASP A 192 11.36 -21.61 10.27
N SER A 193 12.25 -20.98 11.04
CA SER A 193 12.71 -21.49 12.34
C SER A 193 11.80 -21.07 13.50
N SER A 194 10.91 -20.10 13.30
CA SER A 194 10.04 -19.57 14.34
C SER A 194 8.66 -20.24 14.37
N SER A 195 8.19 -20.54 15.58
CA SER A 195 6.87 -21.08 15.85
C SER A 195 5.88 -20.05 16.38
N SER A 196 6.25 -18.76 16.46
CA SER A 196 5.38 -17.70 16.97
C SER A 196 4.78 -16.86 15.85
N ARG A 197 3.59 -16.31 16.08
CA ARG A 197 2.88 -15.42 15.14
C ARG A 197 3.74 -14.22 14.74
N LEU A 198 4.41 -13.61 15.72
CA LEU A 198 5.35 -12.53 15.49
C LEU A 198 6.48 -12.99 14.55
N GLY A 199 7.12 -14.11 14.86
CA GLY A 199 8.27 -14.59 14.09
C GLY A 199 7.94 -14.90 12.64
N VAL A 200 6.84 -15.61 12.36
CA VAL A 200 6.42 -15.88 10.97
C VAL A 200 6.00 -14.59 10.23
N THR A 201 5.42 -13.61 10.93
CA THR A 201 5.07 -12.31 10.34
C THR A 201 6.31 -11.48 10.01
N VAL A 202 7.26 -11.37 10.96
CA VAL A 202 8.53 -10.66 10.76
C VAL A 202 9.38 -11.31 9.67
N GLU A 203 9.37 -12.64 9.58
CA GLU A 203 10.12 -13.36 8.54
C GLU A 203 9.54 -13.10 7.14
N LEU A 204 8.20 -13.13 6.99
CA LEU A 204 7.58 -12.70 5.74
C LEU A 204 7.98 -11.26 5.40
N ILE A 205 7.88 -10.33 6.35
CA ILE A 205 8.26 -8.93 6.14
C ILE A 205 9.74 -8.80 5.72
N ARG A 206 10.65 -9.54 6.35
CA ARG A 206 12.08 -9.59 6.00
C ARG A 206 12.30 -10.07 4.56
N ARG A 207 11.60 -11.13 4.14
CA ARG A 207 11.66 -11.61 2.75
C ARG A 207 11.17 -10.55 1.77
N LEU A 208 10.07 -9.86 2.07
CA LEU A 208 9.55 -8.81 1.19
C LEU A 208 10.48 -7.58 1.14
N ALA A 209 11.05 -7.18 2.27
CA ALA A 209 12.05 -6.12 2.34
C ALA A 209 13.30 -6.47 1.52
N ALA A 210 13.70 -7.75 1.51
CA ALA A 210 14.77 -8.26 0.66
C ALA A 210 14.45 -8.16 -0.85
N MET A 211 13.18 -8.32 -1.22
CA MET A 211 12.69 -8.13 -2.60
C MET A 211 12.43 -6.66 -2.96
N GLY A 212 12.59 -5.76 -1.99
CA GLY A 212 12.44 -4.33 -2.15
C GLY A 212 10.99 -3.85 -2.11
N VAL A 213 10.19 -4.25 -1.11
CA VAL A 213 9.03 -3.40 -0.71
C VAL A 213 9.53 -2.15 0.00
N ASP A 214 8.94 -1.00 -0.31
CA ASP A 214 9.24 0.26 0.39
C ASP A 214 8.59 0.32 1.76
N TRP A 215 7.40 -0.27 1.94
CA TRP A 215 6.73 -0.37 3.24
C TRP A 215 5.77 -1.57 3.30
N ILE A 216 5.32 -1.87 4.52
CA ILE A 216 4.28 -2.87 4.77
C ILE A 216 3.08 -2.22 5.44
N THR A 217 1.89 -2.46 4.90
CA THR A 217 0.66 -2.25 5.64
C THR A 217 0.29 -3.54 6.35
N LEU A 218 0.15 -3.50 7.68
CA LEU A 218 -0.19 -4.66 8.48
C LEU A 218 -1.57 -4.47 9.12
N HIS A 219 -2.55 -5.24 8.67
CA HIS A 219 -3.81 -5.37 9.40
C HIS A 219 -3.56 -6.22 10.64
N ALA A 220 -3.78 -5.63 11.81
CA ALA A 220 -3.50 -6.20 13.14
C ALA A 220 -4.45 -7.35 13.54
N ARG A 221 -4.88 -8.15 12.57
CA ARG A 221 -5.71 -9.34 12.74
C ARG A 221 -5.22 -10.43 11.80
N THR A 222 -5.41 -11.68 12.18
CA THR A 222 -5.27 -12.81 11.25
C THR A 222 -6.44 -12.84 10.26
N PRO A 223 -6.37 -13.65 9.19
CA PRO A 223 -7.49 -13.82 8.26
C PRO A 223 -8.75 -14.46 8.89
N SER A 224 -8.59 -15.27 9.94
CA SER A 224 -9.70 -15.96 10.62
C SER A 224 -10.41 -15.09 11.66
N GLN A 225 -9.75 -14.04 12.17
CA GLN A 225 -10.34 -13.10 13.12
C GLN A 225 -11.42 -12.24 12.45
N ARG A 226 -12.53 -12.07 13.15
CA ARG A 226 -13.65 -11.20 12.75
C ARG A 226 -13.30 -9.73 12.99
N SER A 227 -14.03 -8.83 12.35
CA SER A 227 -13.91 -7.39 12.59
C SER A 227 -14.32 -6.97 14.01
N SER A 228 -15.13 -7.78 14.69
CA SER A 228 -15.50 -7.60 16.10
C SER A 228 -14.38 -7.96 17.08
N ASP A 229 -13.45 -8.83 16.66
CA ASP A 229 -12.35 -9.26 17.53
C ASP A 229 -11.33 -8.12 17.62
N PRO A 230 -10.75 -7.80 18.78
CA PRO A 230 -9.81 -6.69 18.91
C PRO A 230 -8.58 -6.83 18.00
N ALA A 231 -8.14 -5.72 17.40
CA ALA A 231 -6.87 -5.63 16.71
C ALA A 231 -5.69 -5.80 17.69
N SER A 232 -4.74 -6.67 17.35
CA SER A 232 -3.56 -6.96 18.17
C SER A 232 -2.45 -5.92 17.94
N TRP A 233 -2.62 -4.71 18.47
CA TRP A 233 -1.63 -3.63 18.34
C TRP A 233 -0.28 -3.97 18.98
N ASP A 234 -0.24 -4.75 20.08
CA ASP A 234 1.01 -5.21 20.71
C ASP A 234 1.90 -5.96 19.73
N VAL A 235 1.31 -6.86 18.92
CA VAL A 235 2.07 -7.60 17.90
C VAL A 235 2.60 -6.65 16.83
N VAL A 236 1.87 -5.59 16.50
CA VAL A 236 2.35 -4.58 15.54
C VAL A 236 3.48 -3.74 16.13
N GLN A 237 3.41 -3.39 17.42
CA GLN A 237 4.51 -2.73 18.12
C GLN A 237 5.79 -3.58 18.06
N GLU A 238 5.68 -4.87 18.36
CA GLU A 238 6.81 -5.81 18.27
C GLU A 238 7.36 -5.92 16.84
N VAL A 239 6.49 -5.91 15.82
CA VAL A 239 6.91 -5.86 14.40
C VAL A 239 7.68 -4.57 14.09
N VAL A 240 7.20 -3.41 14.54
CA VAL A 240 7.92 -2.13 14.37
C VAL A 240 9.28 -2.19 15.05
N MET A 241 9.34 -2.66 16.30
CA MET A 241 10.58 -2.80 17.07
C MET A 241 11.59 -3.74 16.42
N SER A 242 11.13 -4.76 15.67
CA SER A 242 12.02 -5.66 14.93
C SER A 242 12.88 -4.96 13.87
N SER A 243 12.50 -3.73 13.47
CA SER A 243 13.29 -2.84 12.60
C SER A 243 13.85 -3.53 11.36
N VAL A 244 13.01 -4.28 10.64
CA VAL A 244 13.40 -4.97 9.41
C VAL A 244 13.92 -3.96 8.39
N LYS A 245 15.11 -4.22 7.86
CA LYS A 245 15.81 -3.31 6.96
C LYS A 245 15.44 -3.52 5.49
N HIS A 246 15.27 -2.42 4.77
CA HIS A 246 15.12 -2.41 3.31
C HIS A 246 16.42 -2.86 2.64
N ALA A 247 16.35 -3.76 1.64
CA ALA A 247 17.56 -4.30 0.99
C ALA A 247 18.45 -3.24 0.32
N ILE A 248 17.84 -2.19 -0.23
CA ILE A 248 18.58 -1.16 -0.99
C ILE A 248 19.09 -0.03 -0.09
N THR A 249 18.26 0.51 0.82
CA THR A 249 18.62 1.70 1.61
C THR A 249 19.31 1.34 2.92
N GLY A 250 19.08 0.14 3.47
CA GLY A 250 19.56 -0.26 4.79
C GLY A 250 18.78 0.35 5.96
N ASP A 251 17.79 1.19 5.68
CA ASP A 251 16.90 1.80 6.67
C ASP A 251 15.78 0.85 7.08
N PRO A 252 15.19 0.97 8.29
CA PRO A 252 13.98 0.23 8.64
C PRO A 252 12.87 0.53 7.63
N ILE A 253 12.17 -0.50 7.16
CA ILE A 253 10.97 -0.27 6.36
C ILE A 253 9.86 0.34 7.24
N PRO A 254 9.13 1.35 6.76
CA PRO A 254 7.95 1.85 7.45
C PRO A 254 6.86 0.77 7.59
N ILE A 255 6.17 0.81 8.73
CA ILE A 255 5.00 -0.02 9.00
C ILE A 255 3.78 0.88 9.10
N VAL A 256 2.76 0.56 8.30
CA VAL A 256 1.44 1.19 8.32
C VAL A 256 0.47 0.30 9.08
N LEU A 257 -0.05 0.79 10.19
CA LEU A 257 -1.01 0.03 10.99
C LEU A 257 -2.42 0.13 10.40
N ASN A 258 -3.11 -1.00 10.28
CA ASN A 258 -4.54 -1.06 9.98
C ASN A 258 -5.27 -1.89 11.03
N GLY A 259 -6.54 -1.53 11.30
CA GLY A 259 -7.42 -2.21 12.23
C GLY A 259 -7.70 -1.40 13.51
N ASP A 260 -8.99 -1.22 13.79
CA ASP A 260 -9.53 -0.47 14.94
C ASP A 260 -9.22 1.04 14.97
N ILE A 261 -9.00 1.64 13.79
CA ILE A 261 -8.88 3.08 13.62
C ILE A 261 -10.23 3.63 13.13
N ARG A 262 -11.10 4.11 14.03
CA ARG A 262 -12.42 4.65 13.68
C ARG A 262 -12.45 6.18 13.71
N THR A 263 -11.65 6.77 14.58
CA THR A 263 -11.52 8.20 14.79
C THR A 263 -10.06 8.64 14.64
N PHE A 264 -9.85 9.95 14.49
CA PHE A 264 -8.50 10.53 14.50
C PHE A 264 -7.76 10.23 15.81
N LEU A 265 -8.45 10.29 16.95
CA LEU A 265 -7.89 9.97 18.26
C LEU A 265 -7.46 8.49 18.35
N ASP A 266 -8.16 7.59 17.66
CA ASP A 266 -7.73 6.19 17.58
C ASP A 266 -6.39 6.09 16.84
N GLY A 267 -6.20 6.88 15.79
CA GLY A 267 -4.94 6.99 15.06
C GLY A 267 -3.78 7.46 15.95
N GLN A 268 -4.01 8.50 16.76
CA GLN A 268 -3.03 8.98 17.74
C GLN A 268 -2.67 7.90 18.76
N ARG A 269 -3.66 7.28 19.41
CA ARG A 269 -3.41 6.20 20.38
C ARG A 269 -2.67 5.03 19.74
N ALA A 270 -3.02 4.69 18.50
CA ALA A 270 -2.39 3.58 17.81
C ALA A 270 -0.93 3.89 17.43
N HIS A 271 -0.62 5.13 17.02
CA HIS A 271 0.75 5.59 16.82
C HIS A 271 1.55 5.58 18.12
N GLU A 272 1.02 6.15 19.19
CA GLU A 272 1.66 6.18 20.52
C GLU A 272 1.94 4.77 21.06
N HIS A 273 0.99 3.84 20.86
CA HIS A 273 1.12 2.46 21.30
C HIS A 273 2.16 1.68 20.48
N THR A 274 2.14 1.83 19.15
CA THR A 274 2.89 0.94 18.26
C THR A 274 4.17 1.52 17.68
N GLY A 275 4.32 2.84 17.65
CA GLY A 275 5.36 3.52 16.89
C GLY A 275 5.22 3.38 15.37
N CYS A 276 4.04 2.99 14.85
CA CYS A 276 3.81 2.87 13.41
C CYS A 276 4.01 4.21 12.69
N HIS A 277 4.45 4.18 11.43
CA HIS A 277 4.81 5.39 10.68
C HIS A 277 3.57 6.08 10.08
N ALA A 278 2.51 5.30 9.88
CA ALA A 278 1.24 5.74 9.34
C ALA A 278 0.11 4.86 9.85
N VAL A 279 -1.10 5.40 9.83
CA VAL A 279 -2.32 4.66 10.13
C VAL A 279 -3.20 4.60 8.89
N LEU A 280 -3.74 3.43 8.60
CA LEU A 280 -4.64 3.18 7.48
C LEU A 280 -6.05 2.91 7.99
N ARG A 281 -6.97 3.78 7.57
CA ARG A 281 -8.37 3.80 7.97
C ARG A 281 -9.28 3.28 6.87
N ASP A 282 -10.09 2.29 7.24
CA ASP A 282 -11.18 1.74 6.42
C ASP A 282 -12.38 2.71 6.41
#